data_AF-A0A7G9S9G4-F1
#
_entry.id   AF-A0A7G9S9G4-F1
#
_cell.length_a   1.000
_cell.length_b   1.000
_cell.length_c   1.000
_cell.angle_alpha   90.00
_cell.angle_beta   90.00
_cell.angle_gamma   90.00
#
_symmetry.space_group_name_H-M   'P 1'
#
loop_
_entity.id
_entity.type
_entity.pdbx_description
1 polymer ?
#
loop_
_entity_poly.entity_id
_entity_poly.type
_entity_poly.pdbx_seq_one_letter_code
_entity_poly.pdbx_strand_id
1 'polypeptide(L)'
;MIHFIPESPESATAVPGPYADAVARLASIRHALACVEQVAGEMPSDRDSEARLAVRWPSASPAARRCFEARSARAAQGAAAGLEAIAAQHDRGFEANPKATARLLKDIEAGLDDIDVLFSL
;
A
#
# COMPACT_ATOMS: atom_id res chain seq x y z
N MET A 1 -10.48 -38.31 32.11
CA MET A 1 -11.19 -37.06 32.43
C MET A 1 -10.67 -36.02 31.45
N ILE A 2 -11.45 -35.70 30.42
CA ILE A 2 -11.03 -34.75 29.38
C ILE A 2 -11.14 -33.36 30.00
N HIS A 3 -10.03 -32.67 30.17
CA HIS A 3 -10.02 -31.26 30.54
C HIS A 3 -10.44 -30.46 29.31
N PHE A 4 -11.70 -30.04 29.29
CA PHE A 4 -12.22 -29.09 28.31
C PHE A 4 -11.65 -27.72 28.69
N ILE A 5 -10.60 -27.29 27.99
CA ILE A 5 -10.15 -25.90 28.04
C ILE A 5 -11.19 -25.13 27.21
N PRO A 6 -11.91 -24.14 27.76
CA PRO A 6 -12.76 -23.30 26.95
C PRO A 6 -11.85 -22.58 25.94
N GLU A 7 -12.05 -22.82 24.65
CA GLU A 7 -11.50 -21.94 23.62
C GLU A 7 -11.95 -20.53 23.95
N SER A 8 -10.99 -19.67 24.33
CA SER A 8 -11.25 -18.24 24.41
C SER A 8 -11.84 -17.78 23.09
N PRO A 9 -12.97 -17.06 23.07
CA PRO A 9 -13.57 -16.53 21.85
C PRO A 9 -12.68 -15.51 21.12
N GLU A 10 -11.51 -15.16 21.66
CA GLU A 10 -10.54 -14.26 21.05
C GLU A 10 -9.79 -14.85 19.83
N SER A 11 -9.94 -16.15 19.54
CA SER A 11 -9.44 -16.72 18.28
C SER A 11 -10.42 -16.61 17.10
N ALA A 12 -11.56 -15.94 17.28
CA ALA A 12 -12.41 -15.55 16.17
C ALA A 12 -11.80 -14.33 15.47
N THR A 13 -10.93 -14.56 14.47
CA THR A 13 -10.57 -13.62 13.38
C THR A 13 -10.86 -12.15 13.72
N ALA A 14 -10.00 -11.53 14.53
CA ALA A 14 -10.12 -10.11 14.82
C ALA A 14 -10.08 -9.36 13.48
N VAL A 15 -11.24 -8.85 13.04
CA VAL A 15 -11.30 -7.99 11.86
C VAL A 15 -10.32 -6.84 12.13
N PRO A 16 -9.29 -6.64 11.29
CA PRO A 16 -8.33 -5.59 11.52
C PRO A 16 -9.06 -4.26 11.70
N GLY A 17 -8.73 -3.53 12.76
CA GLY A 17 -9.36 -2.22 12.99
C GLY A 17 -8.98 -1.24 11.86
N PRO A 18 -9.71 -0.11 11.70
CA PRO A 18 -9.49 0.85 10.61
C PRO A 18 -8.05 1.35 10.45
N TYR A 19 -7.28 1.39 11.55
CA TYR A 19 -5.85 1.71 11.52
C TYR A 19 -5.00 0.59 10.90
N ALA A 20 -5.27 -0.67 11.25
CA ALA A 20 -4.54 -1.81 10.71
C ALA A 20 -4.78 -1.94 9.19
N ASP A 21 -6.00 -1.69 8.72
CA ASP A 21 -6.32 -1.63 7.29
C ASP A 21 -5.55 -0.50 6.58
N ALA A 22 -5.46 0.68 7.20
CA ALA A 22 -4.72 1.81 6.65
C ALA A 22 -3.22 1.50 6.52
N VAL A 23 -2.62 0.89 7.55
CA VAL A 23 -1.21 0.45 7.52
C VAL A 23 -0.99 -0.61 6.45
N ALA A 24 -1.86 -1.63 6.39
CA ALA A 24 -1.76 -2.69 5.39
C ALA A 24 -1.86 -2.14 3.96
N ARG A 25 -2.72 -1.13 3.75
CA ARG A 25 -2.88 -0.48 2.44
C ARG A 25 -1.64 0.31 2.04
N LEU A 26 -1.05 1.09 2.94
CA LEU A 26 0.22 1.78 2.68
C LEU A 26 1.35 0.80 2.38
N ALA A 27 1.47 -0.26 3.19
CA ALA A 27 2.48 -1.29 2.97
C ALA A 27 2.34 -1.96 1.61
N SER A 28 1.09 -2.23 1.16
CA SER A 28 0.83 -2.77 -0.17
C SER A 28 1.24 -1.83 -1.29
N ILE A 29 0.97 -0.53 -1.18
CA ILE A 29 1.35 0.46 -2.19
C ILE A 29 2.88 0.60 -2.25
N ARG A 30 3.54 0.64 -1.08
CA ARG A 30 5.01 0.68 -1.00
C ARG A 30 5.66 -0.59 -1.56
N HIS A 31 5.06 -1.75 -1.31
CA HIS A 31 5.54 -2.99 -1.92
C HIS A 31 5.40 -2.97 -3.44
N ALA A 32 4.28 -2.44 -3.96
CA ALA A 32 4.10 -2.27 -5.39
C ALA A 32 5.16 -1.31 -5.99
N LEU A 33 5.48 -0.21 -5.30
CA LEU A 33 6.58 0.67 -5.69
C LEU A 33 7.91 -0.10 -5.77
N ALA A 34 8.26 -0.87 -4.73
CA ALA A 34 9.47 -1.67 -4.69
C ALA A 34 9.55 -2.70 -5.84
N CYS A 35 8.42 -3.32 -6.22
CA CYS A 35 8.37 -4.20 -7.38
C CYS A 35 8.68 -3.44 -8.69
N VAL A 36 8.11 -2.25 -8.87
CA VAL A 36 8.34 -1.44 -10.08
C VAL A 36 9.78 -0.91 -10.12
N GLU A 37 10.35 -0.50 -8.97
CA GLU A 37 11.75 -0.10 -8.83
C GLU A 37 12.70 -1.25 -9.24
N GLN A 38 12.42 -2.47 -8.79
CA GLN A 38 13.18 -3.66 -9.19
C GLN A 38 13.11 -3.92 -10.70
N VAL A 39 11.93 -3.78 -11.31
CA VAL A 39 11.75 -3.89 -12.77
C VAL A 39 12.53 -2.78 -13.51
N ALA A 40 12.63 -1.58 -12.93
CA ALA A 40 13.42 -0.48 -13.46
C ALA A 40 14.93 -0.64 -13.25
N GLY A 41 15.37 -1.62 -12.44
CA GLY A 41 16.76 -1.77 -12.03
C GLY A 41 17.23 -0.76 -10.98
N GLU A 42 16.29 -0.16 -10.25
CA GLU A 42 16.53 0.83 -9.20
C GLU A 42 16.54 0.17 -7.81
N MET A 43 17.17 0.82 -6.84
CA MET A 43 17.11 0.38 -5.44
C MET A 43 15.76 0.74 -4.83
N PRO A 44 15.16 -0.11 -3.97
CA PRO A 44 13.89 0.21 -3.33
C PRO A 44 13.96 1.50 -2.52
N SER A 45 12.98 2.38 -2.68
CA SER A 45 12.89 3.62 -1.91
C SER A 45 12.64 3.34 -0.43
N ASP A 46 13.40 4.00 0.44
CA ASP A 46 13.15 4.01 1.87
C ASP A 46 12.15 5.13 2.20
N ARG A 47 10.89 4.74 2.43
CA ARG A 47 9.78 5.64 2.79
C ARG A 47 9.21 5.23 4.15
N ASP A 48 8.98 6.22 5.00
CA ASP A 48 8.46 6.12 6.37
C ASP A 48 6.96 6.47 6.46
N SER A 49 6.21 6.35 5.37
CA SER A 49 4.78 6.71 5.29
C SER A 49 3.94 6.00 6.35
N GLU A 50 4.19 4.72 6.62
CA GLU A 50 3.52 3.96 7.70
C GLU A 50 3.84 4.52 9.09
N ALA A 51 5.06 5.00 9.32
CA ALA A 51 5.45 5.61 10.59
C ALA A 51 4.77 6.98 10.78
N ARG A 52 4.72 7.81 9.72
CA ARG A 52 3.93 9.06 9.73
C ARG A 52 2.46 8.81 10.02
N LEU A 53 1.87 7.82 9.34
CA LEU A 53 0.49 7.39 9.58
C LEU A 53 0.29 6.99 11.04
N ALA A 54 1.16 6.14 11.59
CA ALA A 54 1.09 5.66 12.97
C ALA A 54 1.02 6.81 13.99
N VAL A 55 1.86 7.84 13.81
CA VAL A 55 1.93 8.99 14.70
C VAL A 55 0.67 9.86 14.60
N ARG A 56 0.09 10.00 13.41
CA ARG A 56 -0.95 11.03 13.13
C ARG A 56 -2.37 10.50 13.10
N TRP A 57 -2.54 9.21 12.81
CA TRP A 57 -3.84 8.56 12.71
C TRP A 57 -4.73 8.70 13.96
N PRO A 58 -4.19 8.61 15.20
CA PRO A 58 -5.01 8.81 16.41
C PRO A 58 -5.67 10.19 16.46
N SER A 59 -4.98 11.22 15.98
CA SER A 59 -5.45 12.61 15.91
C SER A 59 -6.14 12.98 14.59
N ALA A 60 -6.18 12.08 13.60
CA ALA A 60 -6.70 12.39 12.29
C ALA A 60 -8.22 12.62 12.33
N SER A 61 -8.67 13.73 11.74
CA SER A 61 -10.09 14.06 11.64
C SER A 61 -10.83 13.04 10.75
N PRO A 62 -12.16 12.89 10.89
CA PRO A 62 -12.95 12.05 10.00
C PRO A 62 -12.81 12.44 8.52
N ALA A 63 -12.60 13.72 8.22
CA ALA A 63 -12.36 14.20 6.86
C ALA A 63 -11.00 13.71 6.33
N ALA A 64 -9.93 13.78 7.13
CA ALA A 64 -8.62 13.26 6.76
C ALA A 64 -8.65 11.75 6.50
N ARG A 65 -9.36 10.99 7.33
CA ARG A 65 -9.54 9.54 7.13
C ARG A 65 -10.29 9.21 5.83
N ARG A 66 -11.35 9.96 5.49
CA ARG A 66 -12.03 9.79 4.18
C ARG A 66 -11.13 10.13 2.99
N CYS A 67 -10.34 11.20 3.11
CA CYS A 67 -9.35 11.55 2.08
C CYS A 67 -8.31 10.45 1.93
N PHE A 68 -7.83 9.88 3.04
CA PHE A 68 -6.91 8.75 3.03
C PHE A 68 -7.51 7.54 2.30
N GLU A 69 -8.73 7.13 2.64
CA GLU A 69 -9.40 6.00 1.96
C GLU A 69 -9.47 6.23 0.44
N ALA A 70 -9.93 7.41 0.02
CA ALA A 70 -10.07 7.73 -1.41
C ALA A 70 -8.72 7.78 -2.15
N ARG A 71 -7.70 8.40 -1.56
CA ARG A 71 -6.36 8.54 -2.17
C ARG A 71 -5.62 7.22 -2.21
N SER A 72 -5.63 6.48 -1.10
CA SER A 72 -4.98 5.17 -1.00
C SER A 72 -5.64 4.13 -1.91
N ALA A 73 -6.97 4.13 -2.04
CA ALA A 73 -7.66 3.27 -2.99
C ALA A 73 -7.23 3.57 -4.44
N ARG A 74 -7.18 4.86 -4.83
CA ARG A 74 -6.73 5.26 -6.18
C ARG A 74 -5.28 4.82 -6.44
N ALA A 75 -4.38 5.09 -5.50
CA ALA A 75 -2.97 4.72 -5.63
C ALA A 75 -2.80 3.19 -5.75
N ALA A 76 -3.48 2.42 -4.90
CA ALA A 76 -3.44 0.97 -4.94
C ALA A 76 -4.01 0.41 -6.25
N GLN A 77 -5.13 0.94 -6.74
CA GLN A 77 -5.72 0.53 -8.02
C GLN A 77 -4.80 0.84 -9.21
N GLY A 78 -4.19 2.02 -9.23
CA GLY A 78 -3.23 2.41 -10.27
C GLY A 78 -1.99 1.51 -10.26
N ALA A 79 -1.44 1.23 -9.07
CA ALA A 79 -0.29 0.35 -8.91
C ALA A 79 -0.60 -1.09 -9.36
N ALA A 80 -1.74 -1.64 -8.93
CA ALA A 80 -2.19 -2.97 -9.33
C ALA A 80 -2.35 -3.09 -10.85
N ALA A 81 -3.06 -2.14 -11.48
CA ALA A 81 -3.25 -2.14 -12.93
C ALA A 81 -1.91 -2.04 -13.69
N GLY A 82 -0.96 -1.25 -13.18
CA GLY A 82 0.38 -1.14 -13.75
C GLY A 82 1.18 -2.44 -13.66
N LEU A 83 1.16 -3.09 -12.49
CA LEU A 83 1.82 -4.39 -12.28
C LEU A 83 1.19 -5.49 -13.14
N GLU A 84 -0.14 -5.54 -13.23
CA GLU A 84 -0.85 -6.46 -14.12
C GLU A 84 -0.46 -6.24 -15.58
N ALA A 85 -0.33 -4.99 -16.02
CA ALA A 85 0.13 -4.67 -17.36
C ALA A 85 1.56 -5.14 -17.62
N ILE A 86 2.47 -4.98 -16.65
CA ILE A 86 3.85 -5.48 -16.74
C ILE A 86 3.86 -7.02 -16.81
N ALA A 87 3.12 -7.69 -15.92
CA ALA A 87 3.00 -9.14 -15.89
C ALA A 87 2.45 -9.69 -17.22
N ALA A 88 1.40 -9.07 -17.76
CA ALA A 88 0.81 -9.47 -19.04
C ALA A 88 1.76 -9.30 -20.23
N GLN A 89 2.69 -8.33 -20.22
CA GLN A 89 3.72 -8.23 -21.25
C GLN A 89 4.80 -9.30 -21.08
N HIS A 90 5.22 -9.54 -19.83
CA HIS A 90 6.19 -10.57 -19.50
C HIS A 90 5.69 -11.97 -19.92
N ASP A 91 4.42 -12.31 -19.65
CA ASP A 91 3.81 -13.58 -20.06
C ASP A 91 3.77 -13.78 -21.58
N ARG A 92 3.82 -12.67 -22.34
CA ARG A 92 3.90 -12.69 -23.82
C ARG A 92 5.35 -12.71 -24.33
N GLY A 93 6.34 -12.80 -23.43
CA GLY A 93 7.77 -12.80 -23.75
C GLY A 93 8.33 -11.42 -24.09
N PHE A 94 7.64 -10.34 -23.71
CA PHE A 94 8.13 -8.98 -23.92
C PHE A 94 8.76 -8.41 -22.65
N GLU A 95 9.83 -7.64 -22.85
CA GLU A 95 10.42 -6.81 -21.81
C GLU A 95 9.52 -5.61 -21.47
N ALA A 96 9.55 -5.19 -20.20
CA ALA A 96 8.82 -4.00 -19.77
C ALA A 96 9.36 -2.74 -20.49
N ASN A 97 8.46 -1.92 -21.03
CA ASN A 97 8.87 -0.69 -21.69
C ASN A 97 9.44 0.31 -20.66
N PRO A 98 10.72 0.74 -20.78
CA PRO A 98 11.35 1.57 -19.74
C PRO A 98 10.64 2.90 -19.49
N LYS A 99 10.04 3.52 -20.52
CA LYS A 99 9.28 4.77 -20.36
C LYS A 99 7.96 4.55 -19.65
N ALA A 100 7.30 3.42 -19.88
CA ALA A 100 6.08 3.05 -19.19
C ALA A 100 6.36 2.73 -17.72
N THR A 101 7.42 1.96 -17.43
CA THR A 101 7.88 1.65 -16.07
C THR A 101 8.22 2.93 -15.30
N ALA A 102 9.02 3.83 -15.89
CA ALA A 102 9.35 5.11 -15.27
C ALA A 102 8.12 6.02 -15.05
N ARG A 103 7.11 5.93 -15.92
CA ARG A 103 5.85 6.65 -15.72
C ARG A 103 5.05 6.07 -14.55
N LEU A 104 4.92 4.75 -14.49
CA LEU A 104 4.24 4.04 -13.40
C LEU A 104 4.90 4.34 -12.06
N LEU A 105 6.23 4.32 -12.00
CA LEU A 105 7.00 4.67 -10.80
C LEU A 105 6.61 6.07 -10.29
N LYS A 106 6.67 7.09 -11.16
CA LYS A 106 6.26 8.45 -10.82
C LYS A 106 4.81 8.57 -10.37
N ASP A 107 3.91 7.82 -10.99
CA ASP A 107 2.49 7.84 -10.63
C ASP A 107 2.25 7.21 -9.24
N ILE A 108 2.97 6.13 -8.89
CA ILE A 108 2.91 5.51 -7.55
C ILE A 108 3.53 6.43 -6.50
N GLU A 109 4.70 7.00 -6.78
CA GLU A 109 5.36 7.98 -5.90
C GLU A 109 4.47 9.18 -5.62
N ALA A 110 3.89 9.79 -6.65
CA ALA A 110 2.97 10.91 -6.50
C ALA A 110 1.71 10.53 -5.69
N GLY A 111 1.24 9.28 -5.83
CA GLY A 111 0.15 8.75 -5.01
C GLY A 111 0.52 8.64 -3.53
N LEU A 112 1.73 8.15 -3.23
CA LEU A 112 2.25 8.10 -1.86
C LEU A 112 2.48 9.51 -1.28
N ASP A 113 3.03 10.43 -2.06
CA ASP A 113 3.25 11.82 -1.64
C ASP A 113 1.91 12.52 -1.31
N ASP A 114 0.88 12.32 -2.13
CA ASP A 114 -0.46 12.87 -1.88
C ASP A 114 -1.10 12.27 -0.62
N ILE A 115 -0.79 11.02 -0.28
CA ILE A 115 -1.23 10.42 0.99
C ILE A 115 -0.43 10.98 2.15
N ASP A 116 0.89 11.10 2.01
CA ASP A 116 1.79 11.61 3.06
C ASP A 116 1.43 13.04 3.46
N VAL A 117 1.06 13.90 2.50
CA VAL A 117 0.59 15.28 2.78
C VAL A 117 -0.59 15.34 3.75
N LEU A 118 -1.44 14.30 3.83
CA LEU A 118 -2.54 14.27 4.81
C LEU A 118 -2.06 14.14 6.26
N PHE A 119 -0.83 13.66 6.46
CA PHE A 119 -0.24 13.38 7.76
C PHE A 119 1.05 14.16 8.02
N SER A 120 1.51 14.95 7.05
CA SER A 120 2.57 15.94 7.23
C SER A 120 2.03 17.13 8.05
N LEU A 121 2.63 17.41 9.21
CA LEU A 121 2.50 18.69 9.91
C LEU A 121 3.72 19.56 9.63
#